data_AF-A0A7S6MCG3-F1
#
_entry.id   AF-A0A7S6MCG3-F1
#
_cell.length_a   1.000
_cell.length_b   1.000
_cell.length_c   1.000
_cell.angle_alpha   90.00
_cell.angle_beta   90.00
_cell.angle_gamma   90.00
#
_symmetry.space_group_name_H-M   'P 1'
#
loop_
_entity.id
_entity.type
_entity.pdbx_description
1 polymer ?
#
loop_
_entity_poly.entity_id
_entity_poly.type
_entity_poly.pdbx_seq_one_letter_code
_entity_poly.pdbx_strand_id
1 'polypeptide(L)'
;MRIKRRNVSRRRLLAGLLAAGLGAVPTLAQGEAPRPPSNVAAVDAPWDNGTKINLTWSASPDEAGVRHYEVRRAIASIGGNRVATPVFDVVAKVPVNNGNGGTYAFTVTDLPYEIRKRDFKNFPSLEGAQALLDTGRPTFRPTFLFEVAAVGKDGAASAAARLSEPIQPIMQWFDGGRFYFLLTLIVFCGAVLVFIVLARGGKPLKVRKIAGLEAVDEAVGRATEMGRSILFIPGIQDMNDIQTIAGINVLSHVARTSAEYDAKVEVPTSRSLVMTTARETVQNAFLAAGRPDAYNEDLIYYVTDEQFGYVAYLQGMMVRQKPAACFYMGSFFAESLILAETGNSIGAIQVAGTAQPAQLPFFVAACDYTLIGEEFFAASAYLSGSPEELGSLKGQDVGKVIVGVGMLLGVVAWTLAAMTESEFLQGIVDFMRGTLLV
;
A
#
# COMPACT_ATOMS: atom_id res chain seq x y z
N MET A 1 -15.13 -10.54 -60.32
CA MET A 1 -15.37 -9.08 -60.24
C MET A 1 -14.28 -8.48 -59.34
N ARG A 2 -13.22 -7.91 -59.96
CA ARG A 2 -12.01 -7.40 -59.30
C ARG A 2 -12.15 -5.87 -59.17
N ILE A 3 -12.12 -5.32 -57.96
CA ILE A 3 -12.10 -3.86 -57.76
C ILE A 3 -10.71 -3.43 -57.29
N LYS A 4 -10.14 -2.53 -58.11
CA LYS A 4 -8.77 -2.01 -58.14
C LYS A 4 -8.57 -0.95 -57.05
N ARG A 5 -7.54 -1.09 -56.21
CA ARG A 5 -7.01 -0.02 -55.35
C ARG A 5 -6.34 1.05 -56.21
N ARG A 6 -6.70 2.33 -56.05
CA ARG A 6 -6.04 3.48 -56.69
C ARG A 6 -4.95 4.04 -55.77
N ASN A 7 -3.70 3.86 -56.16
CA ASN A 7 -2.55 4.65 -55.72
C ASN A 7 -2.59 6.00 -56.46
N VAL A 8 -2.44 7.11 -55.73
CA VAL A 8 -2.18 8.42 -56.33
C VAL A 8 -0.86 8.94 -55.79
N SER A 9 0.13 9.00 -56.67
CA SER A 9 1.35 9.77 -56.50
C SER A 9 1.83 10.15 -57.90
N ARG A 10 1.93 11.46 -58.17
CA ARG A 10 3.13 12.14 -58.73
C ARG A 10 2.78 13.52 -59.32
N ARG A 11 3.49 14.52 -58.77
CA ARG A 11 4.27 15.58 -59.44
C ARG A 11 3.57 16.46 -60.49
N ARG A 12 3.52 17.77 -60.21
CA ARG A 12 4.08 18.87 -61.03
C ARG A 12 3.73 20.25 -60.45
N LEU A 13 4.74 21.02 -60.08
CA LEU A 13 4.79 22.50 -59.96
C LEU A 13 6.29 22.84 -59.76
N LEU A 14 7.09 23.11 -60.80
CA LEU A 14 7.37 24.44 -61.37
C LEU A 14 7.49 25.50 -60.25
N ALA A 15 8.65 25.62 -59.59
CA ALA A 15 9.83 26.41 -59.98
C ALA A 15 9.53 27.90 -60.18
N GLY A 16 9.79 28.72 -59.14
CA GLY A 16 9.77 30.18 -59.23
C GLY A 16 9.64 30.90 -57.87
N LEU A 17 10.77 31.06 -57.17
CA LEU A 17 11.23 32.24 -56.39
C LEU A 17 12.19 31.78 -55.27
N LEU A 18 13.48 31.74 -55.61
CA LEU A 18 14.59 31.73 -54.66
C LEU A 18 14.89 33.19 -54.28
N ALA A 19 14.59 33.57 -53.04
CA ALA A 19 15.33 34.58 -52.25
C ALA A 19 14.55 34.88 -50.94
N ALA A 20 14.51 33.91 -50.03
CA ALA A 20 14.31 34.19 -48.62
C ALA A 20 15.50 33.55 -47.91
N GLY A 21 16.30 34.36 -47.24
CA GLY A 21 17.55 33.95 -46.63
C GLY A 21 17.35 32.73 -45.73
N LEU A 22 17.89 31.59 -46.17
CA LEU A 22 18.27 30.50 -45.28
C LEU A 22 19.36 31.06 -44.38
N GLY A 23 18.96 31.64 -43.25
CA GLY A 23 19.87 31.81 -42.12
C GLY A 23 20.40 30.42 -41.80
N ALA A 24 21.70 30.21 -42.02
CA ALA A 24 22.35 28.96 -41.68
C ALA A 24 22.01 28.62 -40.22
N VAL A 25 21.36 27.47 -39.99
CA VAL A 25 21.29 26.92 -38.63
C VAL A 25 22.75 26.64 -38.26
N PRO A 26 23.33 27.34 -37.28
CA PRO A 26 24.73 27.16 -36.94
C PRO A 26 24.90 25.69 -36.52
N THR A 27 25.74 24.98 -37.25
CA THR A 27 26.11 23.61 -36.93
C THR A 27 27.33 23.73 -36.02
N LEU A 28 27.23 23.28 -34.78
CA LEU A 28 28.37 23.25 -33.84
C LEU A 28 29.56 22.54 -34.50
N ALA A 29 30.73 23.16 -34.47
CA ALA A 29 31.98 22.51 -34.86
C ALA A 29 32.36 21.44 -33.82
N GLN A 30 33.04 20.36 -34.24
CA GLN A 30 33.49 19.32 -33.30
C GLN A 30 34.38 19.92 -32.22
N GLY A 31 34.03 19.68 -30.95
CA GLY A 31 34.76 20.20 -29.79
C GLY A 31 34.37 21.59 -29.30
N GLU A 32 33.41 22.28 -29.92
CA GLU A 32 32.91 23.57 -29.45
C GLU A 32 31.76 23.38 -28.43
N ALA A 33 31.79 24.14 -27.33
CA ALA A 33 30.73 24.10 -26.33
C ALA A 33 29.43 24.72 -26.90
N PRO A 34 28.25 24.13 -26.64
CA PRO A 34 26.98 24.73 -27.07
C PRO A 34 26.78 26.13 -26.48
N ARG A 35 26.01 26.99 -27.16
CA ARG A 35 25.54 28.23 -26.53
C ARG A 35 24.62 27.92 -25.35
N PRO A 36 24.63 28.75 -24.29
CA PRO A 36 23.82 28.52 -23.10
C PRO A 36 22.32 28.49 -23.42
N PRO A 37 21.51 27.76 -22.63
CA PRO A 37 20.06 27.97 -22.61
C PRO A 37 19.72 29.39 -22.13
N SER A 38 18.44 29.76 -22.14
CA SER A 38 18.01 31.10 -21.69
C SER A 38 16.69 31.03 -20.93
N ASN A 39 16.25 32.18 -20.37
CA ASN A 39 14.97 32.32 -19.68
C ASN A 39 14.74 31.29 -18.55
N VAL A 40 15.77 31.02 -17.74
CA VAL A 40 15.62 30.15 -16.57
C VAL A 40 14.71 30.83 -15.55
N ALA A 41 13.58 30.20 -15.29
CA ALA A 41 12.60 30.64 -14.30
C ALA A 41 12.28 29.51 -13.31
N ALA A 42 11.95 29.88 -12.08
CA ALA A 42 11.59 28.96 -11.02
C ALA A 42 10.29 29.41 -10.35
N VAL A 43 9.42 28.45 -10.04
CA VAL A 43 8.19 28.67 -9.28
C VAL A 43 8.07 27.55 -8.25
N ASP A 44 7.59 27.90 -7.04
CA ASP A 44 7.27 26.93 -6.01
C ASP A 44 6.27 25.89 -6.53
N ALA A 45 6.46 24.61 -6.19
CA ALA A 45 5.56 23.58 -6.66
C ALA A 45 4.22 23.67 -5.90
N PRO A 46 3.08 23.69 -6.59
CA PRO A 46 1.80 23.65 -5.89
C PRO A 46 1.59 22.30 -5.21
N TRP A 47 0.81 22.29 -4.12
CA TRP A 47 0.33 21.09 -3.45
C TRP A 47 1.42 20.18 -2.88
N ASP A 48 2.54 20.75 -2.44
CA ASP A 48 3.64 19.99 -1.87
C ASP A 48 3.95 20.39 -0.41
N ASN A 49 4.85 19.63 0.21
CA ASN A 49 5.31 19.89 1.57
C ASN A 49 6.55 20.81 1.61
N GLY A 50 6.72 21.68 0.61
CA GLY A 50 7.85 22.60 0.49
C GLY A 50 9.17 21.90 0.15
N THR A 51 9.12 20.81 -0.61
CA THR A 51 10.29 20.02 -1.01
C THR A 51 10.55 20.04 -2.51
N LYS A 52 9.71 20.75 -3.28
CA LYS A 52 9.75 20.77 -4.73
C LYS A 52 9.74 22.18 -5.29
N ILE A 53 10.51 22.38 -6.36
CA ILE A 53 10.50 23.62 -7.15
C ILE A 53 10.40 23.25 -8.63
N ASN A 54 9.49 23.91 -9.34
CA ASN A 54 9.31 23.75 -10.77
C ASN A 54 10.20 24.75 -11.52
N LEU A 55 11.12 24.22 -12.32
CA LEU A 55 12.01 24.99 -13.17
C LEU A 55 11.54 24.96 -14.62
N THR A 56 11.71 26.08 -15.31
CA THR A 56 11.51 26.18 -16.76
C THR A 56 12.67 26.93 -17.41
N TRP A 57 13.01 26.59 -18.66
CA TRP A 57 14.02 27.30 -19.44
C TRP A 57 13.78 27.14 -20.94
N SER A 58 14.27 28.08 -21.74
CA SER A 58 14.29 27.98 -23.20
C SER A 58 15.51 27.19 -23.67
N ALA A 59 15.32 26.35 -24.68
CA ALA A 59 16.36 25.53 -25.30
C ALA A 59 17.62 26.34 -25.69
N SER A 60 18.76 25.65 -25.73
CA SER A 60 19.98 26.18 -26.35
C SER A 60 19.72 26.46 -27.85
N PRO A 61 20.20 27.59 -28.39
CA PRO A 61 20.20 27.82 -29.83
C PRO A 61 20.92 26.74 -30.66
N ASP A 62 21.78 25.93 -30.04
CA ASP A 62 22.53 24.84 -30.67
C ASP A 62 22.03 23.45 -30.23
N GLU A 63 20.76 23.33 -29.86
CA GLU A 63 20.13 22.12 -29.31
C GLU A 63 20.40 20.83 -30.12
N ALA A 64 20.54 20.92 -31.44
CA ALA A 64 20.87 19.77 -32.29
C ALA A 64 22.19 19.06 -31.91
N GLY A 65 23.14 19.81 -31.33
CA GLY A 65 24.41 19.29 -30.80
C GLY A 65 24.37 18.97 -29.29
N VAL A 66 23.27 19.27 -28.60
CA VAL A 66 23.11 19.03 -27.16
C VAL A 66 22.67 17.59 -26.89
N ARG A 67 23.24 16.96 -25.87
CA ARG A 67 22.89 15.63 -25.38
C ARG A 67 21.88 15.70 -24.23
N HIS A 68 22.13 16.58 -23.27
CA HIS A 68 21.25 16.82 -22.13
C HIS A 68 21.51 18.20 -21.51
N TYR A 69 20.59 18.67 -20.69
CA TYR A 69 20.77 19.82 -19.83
C TYR A 69 21.14 19.35 -18.41
N GLU A 70 22.18 19.93 -17.83
CA GLU A 70 22.52 19.75 -16.42
C GLU A 70 21.82 20.83 -15.59
N VAL A 71 20.90 20.41 -14.74
CA VAL A 71 20.26 21.27 -13.75
C VAL A 71 21.13 21.23 -12.50
N ARG A 72 21.57 22.41 -12.05
CA ARG A 72 22.39 22.57 -10.86
C ARG A 72 21.71 23.46 -9.84
N ARG A 73 21.97 23.19 -8.57
CA ARG A 73 21.36 23.87 -7.42
C ARG A 73 22.44 24.32 -6.45
N ALA A 74 22.29 25.52 -5.92
CA ALA A 74 23.05 26.01 -4.77
C ALA A 74 22.12 26.56 -3.69
N ILE A 75 22.57 26.54 -2.44
CA ILE A 75 21.92 27.30 -1.36
C ILE A 75 22.38 28.76 -1.47
N ALA A 76 21.42 29.68 -1.56
CA ALA A 76 21.66 31.09 -1.81
C ALA A 76 21.63 31.93 -0.53
N SER A 77 20.73 31.59 0.40
CA SER A 77 20.70 32.17 1.74
C SER A 77 20.13 31.18 2.75
N ILE A 78 20.42 31.39 4.02
CA ILE A 78 19.81 30.64 5.12
C ILE A 78 19.57 31.59 6.29
N GLY A 79 18.37 31.54 6.90
CA GLY A 79 18.02 32.44 8.01
C GLY A 79 18.10 33.93 7.70
N GLY A 80 17.96 34.32 6.41
CA GLY A 80 18.09 35.70 5.94
C GLY A 80 19.51 36.13 5.57
N ASN A 81 20.54 35.32 5.85
CA ASN A 81 21.92 35.64 5.52
C ASN A 81 22.34 34.99 4.19
N ARG A 82 22.89 35.79 3.28
CA ARG A 82 23.34 35.34 1.96
C ARG A 82 24.61 34.51 2.07
N VAL A 83 24.68 33.43 1.29
CA VAL A 83 25.90 32.63 1.13
C VAL A 83 26.82 33.37 0.17
N ALA A 84 28.03 33.71 0.63
CA ALA A 84 28.98 34.53 -0.12
C ALA A 84 29.42 33.89 -1.44
N THR A 85 29.66 32.57 -1.42
CA THR A 85 30.07 31.79 -2.60
C THR A 85 29.18 30.55 -2.72
N PRO A 86 28.03 30.64 -3.41
CA PRO A 86 27.15 29.49 -3.60
C PRO A 86 27.86 28.39 -4.41
N VAL A 87 27.94 27.17 -3.86
CA VAL A 87 28.46 25.99 -4.55
C VAL A 87 27.29 25.28 -5.23
N PHE A 88 27.41 25.05 -6.54
CA PHE A 88 26.37 24.43 -7.36
C PHE A 88 26.64 22.94 -7.55
N ASP A 89 25.71 22.11 -7.07
CA ASP A 89 25.73 20.66 -7.27
C ASP A 89 24.76 20.28 -8.39
N VAL A 90 25.10 19.27 -9.19
CA VAL A 90 24.20 18.72 -10.22
C VAL A 90 23.08 17.95 -9.54
N VAL A 91 21.83 18.38 -9.75
CA VAL A 91 20.63 17.72 -9.20
C VAL A 91 19.91 16.87 -10.23
N ALA A 92 20.06 17.16 -11.52
CA ALA A 92 19.46 16.36 -12.58
C ALA A 92 20.18 16.52 -13.93
N LYS A 93 20.02 15.49 -14.77
CA LYS A 93 20.43 15.48 -16.18
C LYS A 93 19.20 15.24 -17.04
N VAL A 94 18.71 16.29 -17.69
CA VAL A 94 17.47 16.26 -18.46
C VAL A 94 17.80 16.04 -19.94
N PRO A 95 17.45 14.89 -20.54
CA PRO A 95 17.76 14.61 -21.94
C PRO A 95 17.01 15.57 -22.87
N VAL A 96 17.59 15.83 -24.03
CA VAL A 96 16.93 16.59 -25.10
C VAL A 96 15.77 15.75 -25.66
N ASN A 97 14.60 16.36 -25.81
CA ASN A 97 13.49 15.75 -26.53
C ASN A 97 13.69 16.03 -28.03
N ASN A 98 13.65 15.00 -28.89
CA ASN A 98 14.02 15.07 -30.32
C ASN A 98 13.07 15.92 -31.21
N GLY A 99 12.48 17.02 -30.72
CA GLY A 99 11.58 17.89 -31.45
C GLY A 99 11.75 19.37 -31.10
N ASN A 100 12.35 20.12 -32.02
CA ASN A 100 12.36 21.58 -32.20
C ASN A 100 12.27 22.48 -30.94
N GLY A 101 13.43 22.93 -30.43
CA GLY A 101 13.66 24.30 -29.94
C GLY A 101 12.61 24.85 -28.99
N GLY A 102 12.24 24.06 -27.97
CA GLY A 102 11.12 24.35 -27.08
C GLY A 102 11.50 24.91 -25.70
N THR A 103 10.48 25.17 -24.89
CA THR A 103 10.61 25.41 -23.46
C THR A 103 10.65 24.07 -22.73
N TYR A 104 11.65 23.89 -21.88
CA TYR A 104 11.79 22.74 -21.00
C TYR A 104 11.20 23.02 -19.63
N ALA A 105 10.72 21.97 -18.97
CA ALA A 105 10.27 22.02 -17.59
C ALA A 105 10.86 20.84 -16.81
N PHE A 106 11.27 21.08 -15.58
CA PHE A 106 11.77 20.05 -14.67
C PHE A 106 11.42 20.39 -13.22
N THR A 107 10.89 19.43 -12.48
CA THR A 107 10.63 19.59 -11.04
C THR A 107 11.81 19.05 -10.25
N VAL A 108 12.52 19.93 -9.55
CA VAL A 108 13.53 19.53 -8.57
C VAL A 108 12.81 19.03 -7.32
N THR A 109 13.08 17.80 -6.89
CA THR A 109 12.51 17.19 -5.67
C THR A 109 13.53 17.14 -4.54
N ASP A 110 13.09 16.67 -3.37
CA ASP A 110 13.93 16.40 -2.20
C ASP A 110 14.72 17.62 -1.72
N LEU A 111 14.15 18.81 -1.91
CA LEU A 111 14.68 20.05 -1.34
C LEU A 111 14.43 20.06 0.16
N PRO A 112 15.44 20.37 0.99
CA PRO A 112 15.22 20.51 2.42
C PRO A 112 14.40 21.77 2.68
N TYR A 113 13.15 21.59 3.12
CA TYR A 113 12.29 22.69 3.56
C TYR A 113 12.92 23.46 4.74
N GLU A 114 13.49 22.72 5.70
CA GLU A 114 14.23 23.26 6.83
C GLU A 114 15.53 22.49 7.04
N ILE A 115 16.61 23.21 7.35
CA ILE A 115 17.90 22.63 7.71
C ILE A 115 18.12 22.84 9.20
N ARG A 116 18.35 21.75 9.93
CA ARG A 116 18.73 21.80 11.35
C ARG A 116 20.18 22.20 11.49
N LYS A 117 20.50 23.00 12.52
CA LYS A 117 21.87 23.43 12.84
C LYS A 117 22.89 22.27 12.87
N ARG A 118 22.50 21.12 13.42
CA ARG A 118 23.36 19.92 13.51
C ARG A 118 23.71 19.28 12.15
N ASP A 119 22.89 19.54 11.12
CA ASP A 119 23.02 18.93 9.80
C ASP A 119 23.83 19.84 8.84
N PHE A 120 24.28 21.02 9.29
CA PHE A 120 25.02 22.00 8.47
C PHE A 120 26.33 21.43 7.91
N LYS A 121 26.97 20.51 8.62
CA LYS A 121 28.18 19.79 8.16
C LYS A 121 27.97 19.02 6.84
N ASN A 122 26.73 18.67 6.51
CA ASN A 122 26.39 17.99 5.27
C ASN A 122 26.26 18.96 4.08
N PHE A 123 26.40 20.26 4.32
CA PHE A 123 26.31 21.31 3.32
C PHE A 123 27.60 22.15 3.35
N PRO A 124 28.66 21.72 2.66
CA PRO A 124 29.96 22.42 2.67
C PRO A 124 29.87 23.89 2.24
N SER A 125 28.91 24.23 1.37
CA SER A 125 28.61 25.61 0.96
C SER A 125 28.17 26.53 2.10
N LEU A 126 27.86 25.97 3.28
CA LEU A 126 27.49 26.70 4.49
C LEU A 126 28.64 26.86 5.48
N GLU A 127 29.88 26.46 5.16
CA GLU A 127 31.04 26.58 6.08
C GLU A 127 31.30 28.03 6.54
N GLY A 128 30.94 29.04 5.74
CA GLY A 128 31.04 30.47 6.10
C GLY A 128 29.85 31.06 6.87
N ALA A 129 28.82 30.26 7.16
CA ALA A 129 27.56 30.69 7.79
C ALA A 129 27.66 30.85 9.32
N GLN A 130 28.84 31.20 9.84
CA GLN A 130 29.16 31.15 11.28
C GLN A 130 28.26 32.07 12.11
N ALA A 131 27.88 33.23 11.56
CA ALA A 131 26.95 34.19 12.17
C ALA A 131 25.54 33.63 12.44
N LEU A 132 25.12 32.54 11.77
CA LEU A 132 23.82 31.90 12.00
C LEU A 132 23.86 30.93 13.17
N LEU A 133 25.02 30.37 13.49
CA LEU A 133 25.20 29.50 14.64
C LEU A 133 24.95 30.27 15.96
N ASP A 134 25.16 31.59 15.94
CA ASP A 134 25.03 32.49 17.10
C ASP A 134 23.58 32.92 17.37
N THR A 135 22.65 32.69 16.44
CA THR A 135 21.24 33.14 16.55
C THR A 135 20.38 32.30 17.49
N GLY A 136 20.91 31.22 18.07
CA GLY A 136 20.20 30.33 18.99
C GLY A 136 19.02 29.53 18.37
N ARG A 137 18.70 29.74 17.09
CA ARG A 137 17.60 29.02 16.42
C ARG A 137 18.02 27.59 16.04
N PRO A 138 17.15 26.58 16.26
CA PRO A 138 17.47 25.19 15.95
C PRO A 138 17.31 24.82 14.47
N THR A 139 16.42 25.52 13.74
CA THR A 139 16.09 25.27 12.32
C THR A 139 16.08 26.56 11.51
N PHE A 140 16.43 26.44 10.23
CA PHE A 140 16.49 27.56 9.30
C PHE A 140 15.93 27.16 7.94
N ARG A 141 15.22 28.08 7.30
CA ARG A 141 14.70 27.91 5.93
C ARG A 141 15.72 28.41 4.91
N PRO A 142 16.20 27.55 3.99
CA PRO A 142 17.10 27.97 2.93
C PRO A 142 16.34 28.58 1.75
N THR A 143 17.00 29.47 1.01
CA THR A 143 16.61 29.82 -0.36
C THR A 143 17.60 29.19 -1.33
N PHE A 144 17.14 28.88 -2.54
CA PHE A 144 17.93 28.19 -3.55
C PHE A 144 18.13 29.05 -4.79
N LEU A 145 19.31 28.91 -5.40
CA LEU A 145 19.60 29.36 -6.75
C LEU A 145 19.73 28.15 -7.66
N PHE A 146 19.23 28.31 -8.88
CA PHE A 146 19.32 27.29 -9.91
C PHE A 146 20.05 27.82 -11.13
N GLU A 147 20.83 26.95 -11.75
CA GLU A 147 21.43 27.22 -13.05
C GLU A 147 21.32 25.99 -13.95
N VAL A 148 21.24 26.23 -15.25
CA VAL A 148 21.09 25.20 -16.28
C VAL A 148 22.19 25.36 -17.30
N ALA A 149 22.95 24.30 -17.55
CA ALA A 149 23.98 24.26 -18.58
C ALA A 149 23.60 23.22 -19.65
N ALA A 150 23.81 23.54 -20.93
CA ALA A 150 23.66 22.59 -22.01
C ALA A 150 24.96 21.79 -22.17
N VAL A 151 24.86 20.46 -22.23
CA VAL A 151 26.02 19.57 -22.42
C VAL A 151 25.94 18.97 -23.82
N GLY A 152 26.96 19.23 -24.63
CA GLY A 152 27.07 18.72 -26.00
C GLY A 152 27.23 17.20 -26.08
N LYS A 153 27.03 16.62 -27.26
CA LYS A 153 27.28 15.20 -27.53
C LYS A 153 28.74 14.80 -27.28
N ASP A 154 29.65 15.73 -27.49
CA ASP A 154 31.09 15.58 -27.26
C ASP A 154 31.49 15.77 -25.78
N GLY A 155 30.53 16.08 -24.90
CA GLY A 155 30.75 16.27 -23.46
C GLY A 155 31.14 17.69 -23.03
N ALA A 156 31.37 18.61 -23.97
CA ALA A 156 31.62 20.03 -23.67
C ALA A 156 30.35 20.69 -23.09
N ALA A 157 30.50 21.42 -21.98
CA ALA A 157 29.39 22.12 -21.31
C ALA A 157 29.39 23.62 -21.68
N SER A 158 28.20 24.17 -21.91
CA SER A 158 27.99 25.60 -22.12
C SER A 158 28.27 26.41 -20.85
N ALA A 159 28.34 27.74 -20.99
CA ALA A 159 28.08 28.63 -19.86
C ALA A 159 26.70 28.30 -19.22
N ALA A 160 26.54 28.53 -17.92
CA ALA A 160 25.28 28.24 -17.25
C ALA A 160 24.34 29.45 -17.34
N ALA A 161 23.09 29.21 -17.70
CA ALA A 161 22.01 30.17 -17.56
C ALA A 161 21.50 30.12 -16.12
N ARG A 162 21.47 31.26 -15.43
CA ARG A 162 21.17 31.32 -13.99
C ARG A 162 19.86 32.02 -13.72
N LEU A 163 19.16 31.55 -12.69
CA LEU A 163 17.99 32.21 -12.12
C LEU A 163 18.37 33.59 -11.54
N SER A 164 17.58 34.62 -11.85
CA SER A 164 17.86 36.00 -11.45
C SER A 164 17.77 36.23 -9.94
N GLU A 165 16.80 35.59 -9.28
CA GLU A 165 16.56 35.76 -7.84
C GLU A 165 16.45 34.40 -7.15
N PRO A 166 16.96 34.27 -5.90
CA PRO A 166 16.76 33.06 -5.12
C PRO A 166 15.28 32.79 -4.84
N ILE A 167 14.90 31.52 -4.84
CA ILE A 167 13.53 31.08 -4.56
C ILE A 167 13.51 30.23 -3.28
N GLN A 168 12.44 30.37 -2.50
CA GLN A 168 12.21 29.57 -1.31
C GLN A 168 11.02 28.63 -1.55
N PRO A 169 11.14 27.33 -1.25
CA PRO A 169 10.00 26.44 -1.31
C PRO A 169 9.04 26.70 -0.14
N ILE A 170 7.73 26.57 -0.38
CA ILE A 170 6.68 26.86 0.60
C ILE A 170 5.93 25.58 0.94
N MET A 171 5.96 25.20 2.21
CA MET A 171 5.14 24.08 2.68
C MET A 171 3.67 24.46 2.66
N GLN A 172 2.88 23.65 1.96
CA GLN A 172 1.44 23.77 1.94
C GLN A 172 0.83 22.74 2.89
N TRP A 173 -0.24 23.11 3.59
CA TRP A 173 -0.93 22.21 4.52
C TRP A 173 -1.77 21.14 3.81
N PHE A 174 -2.07 21.36 2.53
CA PHE A 174 -2.93 20.51 1.73
C PHE A 174 -2.23 20.12 0.44
N ASP A 175 -2.21 18.82 0.14
CA ASP A 175 -1.80 18.29 -1.16
C ASP A 175 -3.07 18.07 -2.01
N GLY A 176 -3.38 19.05 -2.86
CA GLY A 176 -4.49 18.98 -3.81
C GLY A 176 -4.37 17.86 -4.85
N GLY A 177 -3.16 17.32 -5.08
CA GLY A 177 -2.97 16.14 -5.91
C GLY A 177 -3.65 14.89 -5.33
N ARG A 178 -3.88 14.86 -4.01
CA ARG A 178 -4.51 13.74 -3.29
C ARG A 178 -5.96 14.00 -2.91
N PHE A 179 -6.60 15.03 -3.48
CA PHE A 179 -7.98 15.39 -3.12
C PHE A 179 -8.97 14.22 -3.30
N TYR A 180 -8.83 13.46 -4.39
CA TYR A 180 -9.70 12.32 -4.68
C TYR A 180 -9.46 11.12 -3.77
N PHE A 181 -8.24 10.97 -3.26
CA PHE A 181 -7.94 9.99 -2.21
C PHE A 181 -8.69 10.34 -0.93
N LEU A 182 -8.69 11.62 -0.52
CA LEU A 182 -9.48 12.08 0.64
C LEU A 182 -10.98 11.84 0.43
N LEU A 183 -11.50 12.14 -0.75
CA LEU A 183 -12.91 11.90 -1.06
C LEU A 183 -13.26 10.41 -0.94
N THR A 184 -12.42 9.53 -1.48
CA THR A 184 -12.60 8.07 -1.40
C THR A 184 -12.57 7.58 0.05
N LEU A 185 -11.63 8.10 0.86
CA LEU A 185 -11.55 7.81 2.28
C LEU A 185 -12.82 8.26 3.03
N ILE A 186 -13.34 9.46 2.75
CA ILE A 186 -14.57 9.96 3.36
C ILE A 186 -15.77 9.08 2.98
N VAL A 187 -15.88 8.67 1.71
CA VAL A 187 -16.96 7.79 1.26
C VAL A 187 -16.87 6.43 1.94
N PHE A 188 -15.67 5.85 2.05
CA PHE A 188 -15.46 4.56 2.70
C PHE A 188 -15.75 4.61 4.21
N CYS A 189 -15.14 5.57 4.93
CA CYS A 189 -15.39 5.78 6.36
C CYS A 189 -16.86 6.14 6.62
N GLY A 190 -17.45 6.98 5.77
CA GLY A 190 -18.86 7.35 5.82
C GLY A 190 -19.78 6.14 5.66
N ALA A 191 -19.50 5.25 4.72
CA ALA A 191 -20.25 3.99 4.56
C ALA A 191 -20.18 3.15 5.85
N VAL A 192 -18.99 2.92 6.40
CA VAL A 192 -18.81 2.19 7.66
C VAL A 192 -19.60 2.82 8.81
N LEU A 193 -19.47 4.13 9.02
CA LEU A 193 -20.17 4.84 10.08
C LEU A 193 -21.69 4.78 9.92
N VAL A 194 -22.20 4.96 8.69
CA VAL A 194 -23.64 4.86 8.40
C VAL A 194 -24.18 3.48 8.77
N PHE A 195 -23.49 2.40 8.40
CA PHE A 195 -23.95 1.05 8.73
C PHE A 195 -23.84 0.73 10.22
N ILE A 196 -22.83 1.24 10.93
CA ILE A 196 -22.74 1.14 12.40
C ILE A 196 -23.93 1.84 13.06
N VAL A 197 -24.26 3.07 12.64
CA VAL A 197 -25.39 3.83 13.20
C VAL A 197 -26.72 3.12 12.90
N LEU A 198 -26.89 2.58 11.69
CA LEU A 198 -28.08 1.82 11.31
C LEU A 198 -28.23 0.53 12.13
N ALA A 199 -27.12 -0.18 12.38
CA ALA A 199 -27.10 -1.39 13.21
C ALA A 199 -27.45 -1.07 14.67
N ARG A 200 -26.84 -0.03 15.24
CA ARG A 200 -27.17 0.48 16.58
C ARG A 200 -28.62 0.91 16.70
N GLY A 201 -29.21 1.42 15.61
CA GLY A 201 -30.63 1.77 15.52
C GLY A 201 -31.60 0.58 15.47
N GLY A 202 -31.12 -0.65 15.63
CA GLY A 202 -31.95 -1.86 15.68
C GLY A 202 -32.43 -2.36 14.31
N LYS A 203 -31.90 -1.82 13.20
CA LYS A 203 -32.21 -2.37 11.88
C LYS A 203 -31.46 -3.70 11.70
N PRO A 204 -32.16 -4.82 11.44
CA PRO A 204 -31.50 -6.10 11.25
C PRO A 204 -30.65 -6.07 9.98
N LEU A 205 -29.33 -6.11 10.15
CA LEU A 205 -28.40 -6.22 9.04
C LEU A 205 -28.32 -7.67 8.60
N LYS A 206 -28.72 -7.94 7.35
CA LYS A 206 -28.50 -9.24 6.73
C LYS A 206 -27.04 -9.35 6.28
N VAL A 207 -26.30 -10.21 6.98
CA VAL A 207 -24.93 -10.58 6.64
C VAL A 207 -24.90 -12.05 6.19
N ARG A 208 -23.99 -12.39 5.27
CA ARG A 208 -23.92 -13.73 4.66
C ARG A 208 -23.40 -14.75 5.67
N LYS A 209 -24.12 -15.83 5.91
CA LYS A 209 -23.64 -16.90 6.77
C LYS A 209 -22.28 -17.45 6.33
N ILE A 210 -21.40 -17.68 7.31
CA ILE A 210 -20.07 -18.26 7.12
C ILE A 210 -20.17 -19.77 7.34
N ALA A 211 -19.89 -20.57 6.30
CA ALA A 211 -20.07 -22.03 6.34
C ALA A 211 -19.25 -22.71 7.44
N GLY A 212 -18.01 -22.27 7.65
CA GLY A 212 -17.15 -22.84 8.71
C GLY A 212 -17.64 -22.55 10.14
N LEU A 213 -18.56 -21.58 10.32
CA LEU A 213 -19.16 -21.31 11.62
C LEU A 213 -20.34 -22.23 11.92
N GLU A 214 -21.17 -22.55 10.91
CA GLU A 214 -22.26 -23.52 11.05
C GLU A 214 -21.71 -24.94 11.30
N ALA A 215 -20.49 -25.23 10.83
CA ALA A 215 -19.80 -26.48 11.10
C ALA A 215 -19.39 -26.68 12.58
N VAL A 216 -19.36 -25.61 13.40
CA VAL A 216 -19.02 -25.73 14.83
C VAL A 216 -20.05 -26.59 15.56
N ASP A 217 -21.34 -26.30 15.36
CA ASP A 217 -22.42 -27.05 16.03
C ASP A 217 -22.42 -28.53 15.61
N GLU A 218 -22.19 -28.81 14.32
CA GLU A 218 -22.06 -30.18 13.82
C GLU A 218 -20.84 -30.91 14.43
N ALA A 219 -19.69 -30.24 14.47
CA ALA A 219 -18.46 -30.79 15.00
C ALA A 219 -18.54 -31.09 16.50
N VAL A 220 -19.15 -30.18 17.27
CA VAL A 220 -19.40 -30.38 18.71
C VAL A 220 -20.39 -31.52 18.94
N GLY A 221 -21.52 -31.54 18.21
CA GLY A 221 -22.50 -32.62 18.31
C GLY A 221 -21.89 -33.98 18.02
N ARG A 222 -21.09 -34.10 16.96
CA ARG A 222 -20.36 -35.32 16.62
C ARG A 222 -19.37 -35.74 17.71
N ALA A 223 -18.65 -34.79 18.31
CA ALA A 223 -17.72 -35.08 19.39
C ALA A 223 -18.42 -35.63 20.64
N THR A 224 -19.56 -35.04 21.01
CA THR A 224 -20.44 -35.53 22.08
C THR A 224 -20.96 -36.93 21.77
N GLU A 225 -21.50 -37.17 20.57
CA GLU A 225 -22.03 -38.48 20.17
C GLU A 225 -20.97 -39.59 20.19
N MET A 226 -19.73 -39.26 19.81
CA MET A 226 -18.61 -40.22 19.81
C MET A 226 -17.94 -40.38 21.18
N GLY A 227 -18.25 -39.52 22.15
CA GLY A 227 -17.57 -39.47 23.45
C GLY A 227 -16.07 -39.15 23.33
N ARG A 228 -15.65 -38.41 22.30
CA ARG A 228 -14.26 -38.05 22.01
C ARG A 228 -14.05 -36.55 22.19
N SER A 229 -12.79 -36.15 22.41
CA SER A 229 -12.46 -34.73 22.61
C SER A 229 -12.53 -33.92 21.32
N ILE A 230 -12.69 -32.62 21.50
CA ILE A 230 -12.48 -31.57 20.51
C ILE A 230 -11.08 -31.01 20.75
N LEU A 231 -10.25 -30.99 19.70
CA LEU A 231 -8.95 -30.35 19.72
C LEU A 231 -9.06 -28.94 19.15
N PHE A 232 -8.66 -27.92 19.90
CA PHE A 232 -8.62 -26.54 19.43
C PHE A 232 -7.19 -25.98 19.47
N ILE A 233 -6.72 -25.47 18.33
CA ILE A 233 -5.35 -24.95 18.17
C ILE A 233 -5.43 -23.46 17.78
N PRO A 234 -5.01 -22.53 18.66
CA PRO A 234 -5.12 -21.09 18.44
C PRO A 234 -4.00 -20.47 17.56
N GLY A 235 -3.35 -21.28 16.72
CA GLY A 235 -2.15 -20.89 15.97
C GLY A 235 -0.86 -20.91 16.79
N ILE A 236 0.25 -20.46 16.19
CA ILE A 236 1.59 -20.51 16.81
C ILE A 236 2.16 -19.15 17.25
N GLN A 237 1.42 -18.06 16.97
CA GLN A 237 1.82 -16.69 17.29
C GLN A 237 1.24 -16.24 18.62
N ASP A 238 1.80 -15.16 19.19
CA ASP A 238 1.38 -14.63 20.48
C ASP A 238 0.15 -13.70 20.36
N MET A 239 -0.33 -13.16 21.47
CA MET A 239 -1.47 -12.24 21.55
C MET A 239 -1.22 -10.87 20.88
N ASN A 240 0.00 -10.62 20.39
CA ASN A 240 0.29 -9.46 19.55
C ASN A 240 -0.13 -9.66 18.08
N ASP A 241 -0.44 -10.89 17.68
CA ASP A 241 -0.97 -11.20 16.36
C ASP A 241 -2.51 -11.15 16.37
N ILE A 242 -3.06 -10.40 15.42
CA ILE A 242 -4.50 -10.18 15.31
C ILE A 242 -5.26 -11.47 15.00
N GLN A 243 -4.64 -12.45 14.34
CA GLN A 243 -5.25 -13.74 14.06
C GLN A 243 -5.37 -14.59 15.31
N THR A 244 -4.40 -14.53 16.22
CA THR A 244 -4.47 -15.22 17.52
C THR A 244 -5.65 -14.68 18.32
N ILE A 245 -5.83 -13.35 18.36
CA ILE A 245 -6.98 -12.71 19.02
C ILE A 245 -8.30 -13.20 18.40
N ALA A 246 -8.40 -13.21 17.07
CA ALA A 246 -9.57 -13.73 16.37
C ALA A 246 -9.82 -15.22 16.68
N GLY A 247 -8.76 -16.03 16.75
CA GLY A 247 -8.85 -17.45 17.13
C GLY A 247 -9.39 -17.66 18.54
N ILE A 248 -8.96 -16.85 19.52
CA ILE A 248 -9.48 -16.87 20.88
C ILE A 248 -10.97 -16.47 20.92
N ASN A 249 -11.40 -15.51 20.10
CA ASN A 249 -12.83 -15.18 20.01
C ASN A 249 -13.66 -16.36 19.48
N VAL A 250 -13.14 -17.11 18.50
CA VAL A 250 -13.80 -18.35 18.03
C VAL A 250 -13.80 -19.43 19.11
N LEU A 251 -12.71 -19.57 19.87
CA LEU A 251 -12.63 -20.49 21.01
C LEU A 251 -13.75 -20.25 22.02
N SER A 252 -14.09 -18.99 22.31
CA SER A 252 -15.19 -18.65 23.23
C SER A 252 -16.51 -19.30 22.82
N HIS A 253 -16.83 -19.29 21.53
CA HIS A 253 -18.04 -19.92 21.02
C HIS A 253 -17.94 -21.45 21.04
N VAL A 254 -16.84 -22.03 20.55
CA VAL A 254 -16.62 -23.49 20.59
C VAL A 254 -16.72 -24.00 22.04
N ALA A 255 -16.14 -23.30 23.00
CA ALA A 255 -16.18 -23.64 24.42
C ALA A 255 -17.59 -23.54 25.00
N ARG A 256 -18.35 -22.49 24.63
CA ARG A 256 -19.74 -22.34 25.08
C ARG A 256 -20.61 -23.47 24.56
N THR A 257 -20.57 -23.74 23.25
CA THR A 257 -21.32 -24.85 22.63
C THR A 257 -20.87 -26.18 23.24
N SER A 258 -19.56 -26.38 23.46
CA SER A 258 -19.06 -27.59 24.13
C SER A 258 -19.62 -27.77 25.54
N ALA A 259 -19.75 -26.68 26.32
CA ALA A 259 -20.34 -26.73 27.65
C ALA A 259 -21.84 -27.09 27.63
N GLU A 260 -22.57 -26.60 26.63
CA GLU A 260 -24.00 -26.90 26.41
C GLU A 260 -24.22 -28.38 26.07
N TYR A 261 -23.32 -28.98 25.28
CA TYR A 261 -23.39 -30.39 24.84
C TYR A 261 -22.50 -31.37 25.64
N ASP A 262 -21.92 -30.93 26.76
CA ASP A 262 -21.02 -31.74 27.62
C ASP A 262 -19.81 -32.36 26.86
N ALA A 263 -19.29 -31.63 25.87
CA ALA A 263 -18.12 -32.03 25.10
C ALA A 263 -16.81 -31.57 25.77
N LYS A 264 -15.76 -32.40 25.68
CA LYS A 264 -14.42 -32.06 26.19
C LYS A 264 -13.64 -31.26 25.14
N VAL A 265 -13.27 -30.02 25.46
CA VAL A 265 -12.39 -29.18 24.62
C VAL A 265 -10.97 -29.14 25.18
N GLU A 266 -10.00 -29.59 24.40
CA GLU A 266 -8.58 -29.59 24.74
C GLU A 266 -7.87 -28.52 23.89
N VAL A 267 -7.13 -27.63 24.58
CA VAL A 267 -6.53 -26.43 23.97
C VAL A 267 -5.02 -26.38 24.29
N PRO A 268 -4.21 -27.23 23.65
CA PRO A 268 -2.76 -27.13 23.74
C PRO A 268 -2.29 -25.84 23.04
N THR A 269 -1.35 -25.12 23.63
CA THR A 269 -0.84 -23.83 23.10
C THR A 269 0.68 -23.82 23.01
N SER A 270 1.22 -23.03 22.06
CA SER A 270 2.67 -22.80 21.92
C SER A 270 3.16 -21.52 22.60
N ARG A 271 2.27 -20.72 23.18
CA ARG A 271 2.56 -19.44 23.83
C ARG A 271 1.87 -19.37 25.18
N SER A 272 2.61 -19.04 26.23
CA SER A 272 2.08 -19.02 27.60
C SER A 272 1.00 -17.94 27.81
N LEU A 273 1.13 -16.78 27.15
CA LEU A 273 0.12 -15.74 27.26
C LEU A 273 -1.20 -16.16 26.58
N VAL A 274 -1.09 -16.84 25.44
CA VAL A 274 -2.26 -17.43 24.74
C VAL A 274 -2.93 -18.50 25.62
N MET A 275 -2.16 -19.34 26.33
CA MET A 275 -2.70 -20.29 27.31
C MET A 275 -3.53 -19.58 28.39
N THR A 276 -3.00 -18.51 28.99
CA THR A 276 -3.69 -17.75 30.04
C THR A 276 -4.99 -17.14 29.51
N THR A 277 -4.95 -16.51 28.34
CA THR A 277 -6.17 -15.95 27.72
C THR A 277 -7.17 -17.03 27.33
N ALA A 278 -6.71 -18.18 26.83
CA ALA A 278 -7.57 -19.31 26.51
C ALA A 278 -8.29 -19.85 27.76
N ARG A 279 -7.59 -19.97 28.89
CA ARG A 279 -8.18 -20.39 30.18
C ARG A 279 -9.29 -19.45 30.62
N GLU A 280 -9.02 -18.15 30.64
CA GLU A 280 -10.02 -17.13 30.99
C GLU A 280 -11.22 -17.17 30.03
N THR A 281 -10.97 -17.32 28.73
CA THR A 281 -12.00 -17.37 27.69
C THR A 281 -12.91 -18.58 27.86
N VAL A 282 -12.32 -19.77 28.04
CA VAL A 282 -13.07 -21.02 28.23
C VAL A 282 -13.82 -20.98 29.57
N GLN A 283 -13.21 -20.50 30.64
CA GLN A 283 -13.87 -20.36 31.94
C GLN A 283 -15.11 -19.45 31.84
N ASN A 284 -14.97 -18.28 31.20
CA ASN A 284 -16.08 -17.35 30.99
C ASN A 284 -17.19 -17.96 30.12
N ALA A 285 -16.82 -18.72 29.08
CA ALA A 285 -17.78 -19.41 28.23
C ALA A 285 -18.58 -20.48 28.98
N PHE A 286 -17.92 -21.29 29.82
CA PHE A 286 -18.57 -22.30 30.67
C PHE A 286 -19.46 -21.66 31.74
N LEU A 287 -19.03 -20.55 32.33
CA LEU A 287 -19.84 -19.77 33.26
C LEU A 287 -21.10 -19.20 32.59
N ALA A 288 -20.96 -18.64 31.39
CA ALA A 288 -22.07 -18.11 30.61
C ALA A 288 -23.08 -19.20 30.17
N ALA A 289 -22.61 -20.43 29.95
CA ALA A 289 -23.44 -21.60 29.68
C ALA A 289 -24.08 -22.21 30.95
N GLY A 290 -23.77 -21.68 32.14
CA GLY A 290 -24.30 -22.19 33.41
C GLY A 290 -23.70 -23.52 33.87
N ARG A 291 -22.52 -23.90 33.36
CA ARG A 291 -21.79 -25.15 33.68
C ARG A 291 -20.38 -24.89 34.23
N PRO A 292 -20.20 -24.05 35.28
CA PRO A 292 -18.87 -23.74 35.81
C PRO A 292 -18.16 -24.95 36.44
N ASP A 293 -18.92 -25.97 36.86
CA ASP A 293 -18.43 -27.23 37.43
C ASP A 293 -17.77 -28.15 36.38
N ALA A 294 -18.12 -28.00 35.11
CA ALA A 294 -17.56 -28.77 34.01
C ALA A 294 -16.24 -28.16 33.46
N TYR A 295 -15.88 -26.95 33.88
CA TYR A 295 -14.63 -26.31 33.46
C TYR A 295 -13.42 -27.04 34.04
N ASN A 296 -12.44 -27.36 33.19
CA ASN A 296 -11.19 -27.98 33.59
C ASN A 296 -10.00 -27.23 32.97
N GLU A 297 -9.22 -26.55 33.81
CA GLU A 297 -8.04 -25.79 33.41
C GLU A 297 -6.90 -26.70 32.88
N ASP A 298 -6.83 -27.97 33.32
CA ASP A 298 -5.78 -28.91 32.91
C ASP A 298 -5.89 -29.31 31.43
N LEU A 299 -7.05 -29.09 30.80
CA LEU A 299 -7.24 -29.29 29.35
C LEU A 299 -6.68 -28.14 28.51
N ILE A 300 -6.20 -27.06 29.15
CA ILE A 300 -5.68 -25.86 28.49
C ILE A 300 -4.26 -25.63 29.00
N TYR A 301 -3.28 -26.03 28.21
CA TYR A 301 -1.89 -26.11 28.68
C TYR A 301 -0.89 -25.67 27.62
N TYR A 302 0.28 -25.23 28.10
CA TYR A 302 1.43 -24.88 27.29
C TYR A 302 2.26 -26.12 27.00
N VAL A 303 2.74 -26.24 25.75
CA VAL A 303 3.57 -27.36 25.31
C VAL A 303 5.02 -26.92 25.12
N THR A 304 5.28 -26.10 24.11
CA THR A 304 6.60 -25.55 23.75
C THR A 304 6.41 -24.41 22.75
N ASP A 305 7.36 -23.48 22.73
CA ASP A 305 7.43 -22.36 21.80
C ASP A 305 8.17 -22.70 20.50
N GLU A 306 8.83 -23.86 20.45
CA GLU A 306 9.47 -24.38 19.24
C GLU A 306 8.40 -25.00 18.32
N GLN A 307 8.34 -24.50 17.09
CA GLN A 307 7.26 -24.77 16.15
C GLN A 307 7.08 -26.26 15.88
N PHE A 308 8.13 -26.99 15.53
CA PHE A 308 8.00 -28.40 15.15
C PHE A 308 7.90 -29.34 16.34
N GLY A 309 8.44 -28.97 17.50
CA GLY A 309 8.24 -29.64 18.78
C GLY A 309 6.78 -29.59 19.20
N TYR A 310 6.13 -28.43 19.03
CA TYR A 310 4.70 -28.27 19.25
C TYR A 310 3.88 -29.17 18.33
N VAL A 311 4.22 -29.19 17.04
CA VAL A 311 3.53 -30.03 16.04
C VAL A 311 3.73 -31.52 16.30
N ALA A 312 4.95 -31.95 16.61
CA ALA A 312 5.24 -33.35 16.92
C ALA A 312 4.46 -33.84 18.15
N TYR A 313 4.32 -32.99 19.17
CA TYR A 313 3.47 -33.25 20.32
C TYR A 313 2.00 -33.44 19.90
N LEU A 314 1.46 -32.48 19.13
CA LEU A 314 0.08 -32.51 18.66
C LEU A 314 -0.20 -33.73 17.81
N GLN A 315 0.65 -34.07 16.84
CA GLN A 315 0.49 -35.27 16.01
C GLN A 315 0.45 -36.54 16.86
N GLY A 316 1.40 -36.67 17.80
CA GLY A 316 1.43 -37.79 18.73
C GLY A 316 0.14 -37.87 19.56
N MET A 317 -0.38 -36.74 20.01
CA MET A 317 -1.65 -36.70 20.74
C MET A 317 -2.83 -37.07 19.85
N MET A 318 -2.92 -36.55 18.62
CA MET A 318 -4.01 -36.82 17.68
C MET A 318 -4.11 -38.31 17.34
N VAL A 319 -3.00 -38.99 17.07
CA VAL A 319 -3.01 -40.43 16.75
C VAL A 319 -3.36 -41.33 17.95
N ARG A 320 -3.07 -40.87 19.18
CA ARG A 320 -3.37 -41.61 20.42
C ARG A 320 -4.79 -41.38 20.91
N GLN A 321 -5.19 -40.12 21.02
CA GLN A 321 -6.49 -39.71 21.58
C GLN A 321 -7.61 -39.74 20.54
N LYS A 322 -7.28 -39.56 19.26
CA LYS A 322 -8.22 -39.54 18.13
C LYS A 322 -9.41 -38.58 18.39
N PRO A 323 -9.15 -37.27 18.57
CA PRO A 323 -10.22 -36.29 18.73
C PRO A 323 -11.24 -36.42 17.59
N ALA A 324 -12.52 -36.17 17.89
CA ALA A 324 -13.59 -36.24 16.88
C ALA A 324 -13.61 -35.00 15.98
N ALA A 325 -13.16 -33.87 16.50
CA ALA A 325 -13.09 -32.60 15.79
C ALA A 325 -11.76 -31.89 16.05
N CYS A 326 -11.24 -31.22 15.02
CA CYS A 326 -10.03 -30.40 15.09
C CYS A 326 -10.33 -29.00 14.55
N PHE A 327 -10.10 -28.00 15.40
CA PHE A 327 -10.23 -26.59 15.06
C PHE A 327 -8.84 -25.97 14.96
N TYR A 328 -8.51 -25.39 13.80
CA TYR A 328 -7.24 -24.70 13.56
C TYR A 328 -7.51 -23.22 13.33
N MET A 329 -7.48 -22.40 14.38
CA MET A 329 -7.96 -21.02 14.34
C MET A 329 -6.86 -20.05 14.77
N GLY A 330 -6.16 -19.42 13.81
CA GLY A 330 -5.10 -18.47 14.13
C GLY A 330 -4.06 -18.30 13.02
N SER A 331 -2.88 -17.83 13.42
CA SER A 331 -1.73 -17.72 12.51
C SER A 331 -0.97 -19.04 12.43
N PHE A 332 -0.90 -19.61 11.23
CA PHE A 332 -0.17 -20.84 10.94
C PHE A 332 0.87 -20.63 9.85
N PHE A 333 1.87 -21.51 9.80
CA PHE A 333 2.90 -21.58 8.77
C PHE A 333 2.98 -23.02 8.24
N ALA A 334 4.21 -23.54 8.04
CA ALA A 334 4.47 -24.84 7.42
C ALA A 334 3.80 -26.03 8.14
N GLU A 335 3.43 -25.87 9.41
CA GLU A 335 2.72 -26.87 10.20
C GLU A 335 1.28 -27.12 9.77
N SER A 336 0.66 -26.18 9.05
CA SER A 336 -0.75 -26.25 8.62
C SER A 336 -1.10 -27.57 7.95
N LEU A 337 -0.33 -27.96 6.92
CA LEU A 337 -0.53 -29.21 6.18
C LEU A 337 -0.29 -30.45 7.05
N ILE A 338 0.73 -30.40 7.92
CA ILE A 338 1.08 -31.53 8.80
C ILE A 338 -0.07 -31.81 9.77
N LEU A 339 -0.60 -30.76 10.39
CA LEU A 339 -1.73 -30.86 11.32
C LEU A 339 -2.99 -31.34 10.59
N ALA A 340 -3.32 -30.72 9.44
CA ALA A 340 -4.52 -31.04 8.69
C ALA A 340 -4.53 -32.47 8.12
N GLU A 341 -3.40 -32.96 7.61
CA GLU A 341 -3.29 -34.34 7.13
C GLU A 341 -3.38 -35.33 8.29
N THR A 342 -2.82 -34.98 9.45
CA THR A 342 -2.92 -35.83 10.65
C THR A 342 -4.37 -35.92 11.14
N GLY A 343 -5.10 -34.80 11.17
CA GLY A 343 -6.52 -34.78 11.52
C GLY A 343 -7.37 -35.58 10.54
N ASN A 344 -7.08 -35.48 9.25
CA ASN A 344 -7.74 -36.28 8.22
C ASN A 344 -7.47 -37.79 8.43
N SER A 345 -6.23 -38.16 8.75
CA SER A 345 -5.83 -39.57 8.96
C SER A 345 -6.55 -40.26 10.12
N ILE A 346 -6.99 -39.50 11.13
CA ILE A 346 -7.76 -40.01 12.27
C ILE A 346 -9.28 -39.92 12.06
N GLY A 347 -9.73 -39.34 10.94
CA GLY A 347 -11.14 -39.13 10.63
C GLY A 347 -11.83 -38.04 11.44
N ALA A 348 -11.07 -37.07 11.95
CA ALA A 348 -11.63 -35.90 12.62
C ALA A 348 -12.32 -34.98 11.59
N ILE A 349 -13.44 -34.38 11.96
CA ILE A 349 -13.96 -33.21 11.22
C ILE A 349 -13.03 -32.02 11.48
N GLN A 350 -12.64 -31.31 10.44
CA GLN A 350 -11.64 -30.26 10.51
C GLN A 350 -12.21 -28.91 10.06
N VAL A 351 -12.11 -27.93 10.94
CA VAL A 351 -12.49 -26.54 10.66
C VAL A 351 -11.27 -25.66 10.87
N ALA A 352 -10.79 -25.03 9.79
CA ALA A 352 -9.62 -24.18 9.82
C ALA A 352 -9.99 -22.70 9.57
N GLY A 353 -9.17 -21.79 10.08
CA GLY A 353 -9.29 -20.37 9.85
C GLY A 353 -7.93 -19.70 10.01
N THR A 354 -7.47 -19.07 8.94
CA THR A 354 -6.21 -18.31 8.93
C THR A 354 -6.28 -17.16 7.93
N ALA A 355 -5.58 -16.08 8.22
CA ALA A 355 -5.37 -14.98 7.31
C ALA A 355 -3.98 -15.03 6.63
N GLN A 356 -3.21 -16.11 6.85
CA GLN A 356 -1.91 -16.28 6.20
C GLN A 356 -2.07 -16.76 4.75
N PRO A 357 -1.77 -15.95 3.72
CA PRO A 357 -2.06 -16.30 2.33
C PRO A 357 -1.33 -17.55 1.84
N ALA A 358 -0.12 -17.78 2.37
CA ALA A 358 0.70 -18.92 2.00
C ALA A 358 0.17 -20.27 2.52
N GLN A 359 -0.69 -20.28 3.55
CA GLN A 359 -1.19 -21.53 4.16
C GLN A 359 -2.63 -21.86 3.77
N LEU A 360 -3.40 -20.88 3.28
CA LEU A 360 -4.77 -21.09 2.83
C LEU A 360 -4.93 -22.29 1.87
N PRO A 361 -4.05 -22.51 0.87
CA PRO A 361 -4.19 -23.66 -0.02
C PRO A 361 -4.13 -25.03 0.69
N PHE A 362 -3.35 -25.14 1.77
CA PHE A 362 -3.22 -26.40 2.51
C PHE A 362 -4.49 -26.71 3.30
N PHE A 363 -5.03 -25.73 4.01
CA PHE A 363 -6.28 -25.92 4.76
C PHE A 363 -7.47 -26.12 3.83
N VAL A 364 -7.55 -25.38 2.72
CA VAL A 364 -8.61 -25.57 1.72
C VAL A 364 -8.55 -26.99 1.11
N ALA A 365 -7.37 -27.56 0.94
CA ALA A 365 -7.21 -28.90 0.38
C ALA A 365 -7.41 -30.03 1.40
N ALA A 366 -7.09 -29.81 2.67
CA ALA A 366 -7.01 -30.87 3.69
C ALA A 366 -8.10 -30.80 4.78
N CYS A 367 -8.84 -29.70 4.93
CA CYS A 367 -9.90 -29.54 5.91
C CYS A 367 -11.30 -29.52 5.27
N ASP A 368 -12.32 -29.93 6.02
CA ASP A 368 -13.71 -29.91 5.57
C ASP A 368 -14.22 -28.49 5.35
N TYR A 369 -13.84 -27.58 6.25
CA TYR A 369 -14.20 -26.17 6.18
C TYR A 369 -13.00 -25.28 6.44
N THR A 370 -12.84 -24.22 5.63
CA THR A 370 -11.77 -23.23 5.80
C THR A 370 -12.35 -21.82 5.73
N LEU A 371 -12.12 -21.03 6.78
CA LEU A 371 -12.40 -19.60 6.82
C LEU A 371 -11.25 -18.84 6.15
N ILE A 372 -11.57 -18.11 5.08
CA ILE A 372 -10.56 -17.47 4.23
C ILE A 372 -10.44 -16.00 4.57
N GLY A 373 -9.27 -15.58 5.08
CA GLY A 373 -8.90 -14.17 5.22
C GLY A 373 -9.92 -13.36 6.03
N GLU A 374 -10.73 -12.55 5.35
CA GLU A 374 -11.75 -11.70 5.99
C GLU A 374 -12.86 -12.49 6.70
N GLU A 375 -13.17 -13.70 6.26
CA GLU A 375 -14.17 -14.55 6.92
C GLU A 375 -13.71 -14.95 8.32
N PHE A 376 -12.40 -15.17 8.49
CA PHE A 376 -11.81 -15.50 9.79
C PHE A 376 -11.91 -14.32 10.77
N PHE A 377 -11.64 -13.09 10.31
CA PHE A 377 -11.80 -11.90 11.15
C PHE A 377 -13.26 -11.52 11.39
N ALA A 378 -14.13 -11.79 10.42
CA ALA A 378 -15.57 -11.57 10.56
C ALA A 378 -16.21 -12.56 11.53
N ALA A 379 -15.63 -13.76 11.73
CA ALA A 379 -16.21 -14.80 12.57
C ALA A 379 -16.56 -14.30 13.98
N SER A 380 -15.71 -13.47 14.60
CA SER A 380 -16.01 -12.90 15.92
C SER A 380 -17.25 -12.00 15.92
N ALA A 381 -17.45 -11.21 14.85
CA ALA A 381 -18.61 -10.35 14.68
C ALA A 381 -19.91 -11.14 14.55
N TYR A 382 -19.86 -12.28 13.87
CA TYR A 382 -21.01 -13.19 13.77
C TYR A 382 -21.34 -13.84 15.11
N LEU A 383 -20.31 -14.23 15.87
CA LEU A 383 -20.45 -14.93 17.14
C LEU A 383 -20.90 -14.01 18.28
N SER A 384 -20.33 -12.81 18.36
CA SER A 384 -20.69 -11.81 19.36
C SER A 384 -22.09 -11.24 19.12
N GLY A 385 -22.56 -11.27 17.86
CA GLY A 385 -23.80 -10.64 17.44
C GLY A 385 -23.83 -9.14 17.68
N SER A 386 -22.66 -8.52 17.91
CA SER A 386 -22.61 -7.12 18.31
C SER A 386 -23.01 -6.24 17.12
N PRO A 387 -23.99 -5.32 17.28
CA PRO A 387 -24.44 -4.49 16.17
C PRO A 387 -23.31 -3.66 15.55
N GLU A 388 -22.30 -3.31 16.33
CA GLU A 388 -21.18 -2.48 15.91
C GLU A 388 -20.23 -3.23 14.97
N GLU A 389 -19.87 -4.46 15.32
CA GLU A 389 -19.01 -5.31 14.48
C GLU A 389 -19.73 -5.73 13.20
N LEU A 390 -21.01 -6.10 13.30
CA LEU A 390 -21.85 -6.43 12.15
C LEU A 390 -22.06 -5.22 11.21
N GLY A 391 -22.24 -4.03 11.78
CA GLY A 391 -22.34 -2.77 11.04
C GLY A 391 -21.06 -2.42 10.31
N SER A 392 -19.91 -2.58 10.97
CA SER A 392 -18.59 -2.37 10.36
C SER A 392 -18.37 -3.31 9.18
N LEU A 393 -18.65 -4.61 9.36
CA LEU A 393 -18.53 -5.63 8.33
C LEU A 393 -19.38 -5.28 7.09
N LYS A 394 -20.64 -4.89 7.30
CA LYS A 394 -21.53 -4.50 6.20
C LYS A 394 -21.05 -3.26 5.46
N GLY A 395 -20.55 -2.26 6.20
CA GLY A 395 -20.03 -1.03 5.62
C GLY A 395 -18.77 -1.27 4.78
N GLN A 396 -17.89 -2.16 5.24
CA GLN A 396 -16.71 -2.58 4.47
C GLN A 396 -17.09 -3.31 3.18
N ASP A 397 -18.06 -4.22 3.23
CA ASP A 397 -18.56 -4.90 2.02
C ASP A 397 -19.12 -3.92 0.99
N VAL A 398 -19.89 -2.94 1.43
CA VAL A 398 -20.42 -1.89 0.54
C VAL A 398 -19.28 -1.05 -0.04
N GLY A 399 -18.29 -0.68 0.76
CA GLY A 399 -17.08 0.00 0.30
C GLY A 399 -16.36 -0.79 -0.79
N LYS A 400 -16.18 -2.10 -0.61
CA LYS A 400 -15.59 -2.99 -1.62
C LYS A 400 -16.41 -3.05 -2.90
N VAL A 401 -17.74 -3.11 -2.81
CA VAL A 401 -18.61 -3.09 -3.99
C VAL A 401 -18.46 -1.78 -4.77
N ILE A 402 -18.40 -0.62 -4.08
CA ILE A 402 -18.18 0.68 -4.72
C ILE A 402 -16.84 0.69 -5.47
N VAL A 403 -15.77 0.24 -4.82
CA VAL A 403 -14.45 0.13 -5.45
C VAL A 403 -14.47 -0.83 -6.64
N GLY A 404 -15.10 -2.00 -6.50
CA GLY A 404 -15.23 -2.99 -7.56
C GLY A 404 -15.98 -2.47 -8.78
N VAL A 405 -17.07 -1.73 -8.58
CA VAL A 405 -17.80 -1.04 -9.67
C VAL A 405 -16.91 0.00 -10.34
N GLY A 406 -16.18 0.80 -9.56
CA GLY A 406 -15.23 1.78 -10.10
C GLY A 406 -14.14 1.14 -10.95
N MET A 407 -13.56 0.04 -10.48
CA MET A 407 -12.57 -0.73 -11.25
C MET A 407 -13.15 -1.28 -12.54
N LEU A 408 -14.36 -1.86 -12.49
CA LEU A 408 -15.02 -2.42 -13.68
C LEU A 408 -15.33 -1.34 -14.71
N LEU A 409 -15.89 -0.21 -14.29
CA LEU A 409 -16.12 0.94 -15.16
C LEU A 409 -14.80 1.43 -15.77
N GLY A 410 -13.72 1.42 -14.99
CA GLY A 410 -12.42 1.85 -15.47
C GLY A 410 -11.82 0.92 -16.53
N VAL A 411 -11.93 -0.40 -16.33
CA VAL A 411 -11.52 -1.40 -17.32
C VAL A 411 -12.36 -1.30 -18.60
N VAL A 412 -13.67 -1.11 -18.47
CA VAL A 412 -14.57 -0.93 -19.63
C VAL A 412 -14.23 0.34 -20.38
N ALA A 413 -14.04 1.47 -19.69
CA ALA A 413 -13.65 2.74 -20.30
C ALA A 413 -12.32 2.63 -21.05
N TRP A 414 -11.32 1.98 -20.45
CA TRP A 414 -10.04 1.70 -21.10
C TRP A 414 -10.21 0.88 -22.38
N THR A 415 -10.98 -0.20 -22.29
CA THR A 415 -11.20 -1.11 -23.43
C THR A 415 -11.91 -0.38 -24.57
N LEU A 416 -12.95 0.42 -24.27
CA LEU A 416 -13.67 1.19 -25.28
C LEU A 416 -12.83 2.33 -25.87
N ALA A 417 -12.01 3.01 -25.07
CA ALA A 417 -11.08 4.03 -25.55
C ALA A 417 -10.10 3.45 -26.58
N ALA A 418 -9.58 2.25 -26.31
CA ALA A 418 -8.66 1.55 -27.21
C ALA A 418 -9.34 1.10 -28.52
N MET A 419 -10.64 0.74 -28.48
CA MET A 419 -11.38 0.30 -29.66
C MET A 419 -11.90 1.45 -30.53
N THR A 420 -12.26 2.58 -29.94
CA THR A 420 -12.95 3.68 -30.62
C THR A 420 -12.06 4.88 -30.95
N GLU A 421 -10.83 4.90 -30.42
CA GLU A 421 -9.90 6.03 -30.51
C GLU A 421 -10.53 7.37 -30.06
N SER A 422 -11.53 7.31 -29.16
CA SER A 422 -12.24 8.49 -28.68
C SER A 422 -11.40 9.29 -27.68
N GLU A 423 -11.11 10.55 -27.99
CA GLU A 423 -10.40 11.48 -27.11
C GLU A 423 -11.11 11.67 -25.76
N PHE A 424 -12.44 11.65 -25.75
CA PHE A 424 -13.23 11.76 -24.52
C PHE A 424 -13.00 10.58 -23.57
N LEU A 425 -13.02 9.35 -24.11
CA LEU A 425 -12.78 8.15 -23.30
C LEU A 425 -11.33 8.05 -22.84
N GLN A 426 -10.38 8.48 -23.67
CA GLN A 426 -8.97 8.59 -23.25
C GLN A 426 -8.81 9.60 -22.10
N GLY A 427 -9.49 10.75 -22.15
CA GLY A 427 -9.49 11.72 -21.06
C GLY A 427 -10.01 11.17 -19.72
N ILE A 428 -11.06 10.34 -19.75
CA ILE A 428 -11.56 9.65 -18.55
C ILE A 428 -10.52 8.65 -18.02
N VAL A 429 -9.89 7.89 -18.91
CA VAL A 429 -8.89 6.89 -18.54
C VAL A 429 -7.66 7.55 -17.91
N ASP A 430 -7.16 8.61 -18.51
CA ASP A 430 -6.02 9.36 -18.01
C ASP A 430 -6.32 10.01 -16.67
N PHE A 431 -7.54 10.52 -16.48
CA PHE A 431 -7.99 11.01 -15.18
C PHE A 431 -7.99 9.91 -14.11
N MET A 432 -8.59 8.75 -14.37
CA MET A 432 -8.58 7.65 -13.38
C MET A 432 -7.16 7.18 -13.08
N ARG A 433 -6.30 7.09 -14.09
CA ARG A 433 -4.92 6.64 -13.92
C ARG A 433 -4.07 7.65 -13.17
N GLY A 434 -4.22 8.93 -13.47
CA GLY A 434 -3.42 10.01 -12.88
C GLY A 434 -3.92 10.49 -11.52
N THR A 435 -5.14 10.11 -11.11
CA THR A 435 -5.80 10.72 -9.95
C THR A 435 -6.46 9.73 -8.99
N LEU A 436 -6.91 8.56 -9.45
CA LEU A 436 -7.56 7.55 -8.58
C LEU A 436 -6.66 6.37 -8.21
N LEU A 437 -5.61 6.10 -9.00
CA LEU A 437 -4.74 4.91 -8.85
C LEU A 437 -3.29 5.23 -8.42
N VAL A 438 -2.98 6.50 -8.15
CA VAL A 438 -1.70 7.00 -7.62
C VAL A 438 -1.96 7.64 -6.27
#